data_AF-A0A819XY42-F1
#
_entry.id   AF-A0A819XY42-F1
#
_cell.length_a   1.000
_cell.length_b   1.000
_cell.length_c   1.000
_cell.angle_alpha   90.00
_cell.angle_beta   90.00
_cell.angle_gamma   90.00
#
_symmetry.space_group_name_H-M   'P 1'
#
loop_
_entity.id
_entity.type
_entity.pdbx_description
1 polymer ?
#
loop_
_entity_poly.entity_id
_entity_poly.type
_entity_poly.pdbx_seq_one_letter_code
_entity_poly.pdbx_strand_id
1 'polypeptide(L)'
;MFVLLFVVVVSISAYPNDQFVCPGSSSSYLPVTLPTSWINGSMNCFDEDSQRLDLDIFPVNNDTYILRENKCINYEAPFMYLLFGNDTVLLIDSGATVSLVSLPIQQHIETIILHWCIINKKERKDIQLVVAHTHNHQDHTAGDAQFQDKLFTTVVGTSVDEVSQFFQLDDWPNTIGTYALDNQRHLAIIPIPGHENSSIAFYDCATGLLITGDSLLPGRLYISNFSANVESISRLINFIELNRINITSILGAHIEMTQENKIDYPIGATYQPKERQLNMSLEQLHQLNNELQQQWKDGFNHRHKAYYDTFIIDPNPSELPPLQPDGRVSVHGFILLPLDKSDYVWISHKPMFRTPHDFQLVFLAKIINSTVDPVPLPTNVTRLNSQWTIEPEEWSLNNLINGNLTSFQTKLYKGDFEQGGTYLCDITINIIQPLLTVVQLNISEVEPYQPLRYISYFLTNSITTTKTHIHLYLLHQIRVQPDFDAIAHVAIDPANCTTDIDQSKLNNLLQQNGNEWALPGIDNDIGDRLTPASGLVRAQLLGDIYSTTCTMQVVEEIQCTMGPDFYEDCNV
;
A
#
# COMPACT_ATOMS: atom_id res chain seq x y z
N MET A 1 0.21 -6.53 73.51
CA MET A 1 0.70 -6.13 72.18
C MET A 1 -0.10 -6.95 71.17
N PHE A 2 -1.21 -6.41 70.67
CA PHE A 2 -2.13 -7.10 69.77
C PHE A 2 -1.70 -6.84 68.32
N VAL A 3 -1.47 -7.90 67.56
CA VAL A 3 -1.16 -7.86 66.13
C VAL A 3 -2.47 -7.76 65.36
N LEU A 4 -2.68 -6.66 64.64
CA LEU A 4 -3.76 -6.55 63.65
C LEU A 4 -3.25 -7.09 62.30
N LEU A 5 -3.88 -8.17 61.83
CA LEU A 5 -3.74 -8.68 60.47
C LEU A 5 -4.66 -7.84 59.56
N PHE A 6 -4.09 -7.07 58.63
CA PHE A 6 -4.85 -6.46 57.55
C PHE A 6 -5.08 -7.49 56.45
N VAL A 7 -6.30 -8.00 56.34
CA VAL A 7 -6.77 -8.77 55.18
C VAL A 7 -7.13 -7.77 54.10
N VAL A 8 -6.30 -7.67 53.06
CA VAL A 8 -6.65 -6.95 51.83
C VAL A 8 -7.59 -7.85 51.03
N VAL A 9 -8.89 -7.55 51.10
CA VAL A 9 -9.89 -8.14 50.20
C VAL A 9 -9.73 -7.45 48.86
N VAL A 10 -9.06 -8.10 47.91
CA VAL A 10 -9.11 -7.71 46.50
C VAL A 10 -10.48 -8.10 45.99
N SER A 11 -11.39 -7.12 45.90
CA SER A 11 -12.67 -7.27 45.21
C SER A 11 -12.39 -7.36 43.71
N ILE A 12 -12.29 -8.57 43.19
CA ILE A 12 -12.39 -8.84 41.75
C ILE A 12 -13.85 -8.53 41.38
N SER A 13 -14.09 -7.38 40.75
CA SER A 13 -15.35 -7.13 40.06
C SER A 13 -15.40 -8.07 38.86
N ALA A 14 -16.04 -9.23 39.02
CA ALA A 14 -16.48 -10.03 37.90
C ALA A 14 -17.54 -9.20 37.15
N TYR A 15 -17.14 -8.58 36.04
CA TYR A 15 -18.10 -8.13 35.05
C TYR A 15 -18.85 -9.38 34.55
N PRO A 16 -20.19 -9.36 34.46
CA PRO A 16 -20.89 -10.41 33.76
C PRO A 16 -20.44 -10.32 32.30
N ASN A 17 -19.55 -11.21 31.86
CA ASN A 17 -19.31 -11.44 30.45
C ASN A 17 -20.60 -12.06 29.90
N ASP A 18 -21.52 -11.22 29.41
CA ASP A 18 -22.59 -11.70 28.55
C ASP A 18 -21.89 -12.30 27.32
N GLN A 19 -21.86 -13.63 27.28
CA GLN A 19 -21.28 -14.40 26.18
C GLN A 19 -22.00 -13.98 24.89
N PHE A 20 -21.27 -13.61 23.85
CA PHE A 20 -21.85 -13.39 22.53
C PHE A 20 -22.41 -14.71 22.01
N VAL A 21 -23.69 -14.71 21.62
CA VAL A 21 -24.39 -15.90 21.13
C VAL A 21 -25.09 -15.57 19.83
N CYS A 22 -24.83 -16.37 18.80
CA CYS A 22 -25.57 -16.28 17.55
C CYS A 22 -27.04 -16.73 17.75
N PRO A 23 -28.02 -15.87 17.43
CA PRO A 23 -29.43 -16.27 17.52
C PRO A 23 -29.73 -17.39 16.52
N GLY A 24 -30.45 -18.43 16.95
CA GLY A 24 -30.90 -19.52 16.09
C GLY A 24 -29.84 -20.58 15.73
N SER A 25 -28.68 -20.63 16.40
CA SER A 25 -27.58 -21.54 16.07
C SER A 25 -27.85 -23.02 16.42
N SER A 26 -28.68 -23.70 15.62
CA SER A 26 -28.81 -25.16 15.62
C SER A 26 -28.29 -25.84 14.34
N SER A 27 -27.85 -25.08 13.33
CA SER A 27 -27.23 -25.65 12.12
C SER A 27 -25.72 -25.61 12.20
N SER A 28 -25.07 -26.76 12.00
CA SER A 28 -23.64 -26.85 11.76
C SER A 28 -23.29 -26.09 10.47
N TYR A 29 -22.56 -24.99 10.58
CA TYR A 29 -22.04 -24.25 9.43
C TYR A 29 -21.13 -25.18 8.60
N LEU A 30 -21.39 -25.27 7.29
CA LEU A 30 -20.48 -25.94 6.36
C LEU A 30 -19.38 -24.94 5.95
N PRO A 31 -18.12 -25.37 5.82
CA PRO A 31 -17.06 -24.53 5.27
C PRO A 31 -17.45 -23.96 3.91
N VAL A 32 -17.11 -22.69 3.66
CA VAL A 32 -17.34 -22.06 2.36
C VAL A 32 -16.32 -22.58 1.35
N THR A 33 -16.81 -23.04 0.19
CA THR A 33 -15.95 -23.42 -0.93
C THR A 33 -15.76 -22.20 -1.84
N LEU A 34 -14.63 -21.53 -1.69
CA LEU A 34 -14.23 -20.41 -2.56
C LEU A 34 -13.83 -20.87 -3.96
N PRO A 35 -13.87 -19.99 -4.99
CA PRO A 35 -13.39 -20.33 -6.32
C PRO A 35 -11.89 -20.65 -6.29
N THR A 36 -11.43 -21.47 -7.25
CA THR A 36 -10.00 -21.83 -7.34
C THR A 36 -9.12 -20.68 -7.80
N SER A 37 -9.69 -19.63 -8.36
CA SER A 37 -9.00 -18.44 -8.85
C SER A 37 -9.99 -17.28 -8.92
N TRP A 38 -9.49 -16.07 -8.69
CA TRP A 38 -10.22 -14.83 -8.88
C TRP A 38 -9.68 -14.08 -10.10
N ILE A 39 -10.38 -13.05 -10.57
CA ILE A 39 -9.80 -12.14 -11.56
C ILE A 39 -8.50 -11.53 -11.03
N ASN A 40 -7.39 -11.72 -11.72
CA ASN A 40 -6.04 -11.41 -11.22
C ASN A 40 -5.29 -10.41 -12.10
N GLY A 41 -6.04 -9.62 -12.90
CA GLY A 41 -5.50 -8.61 -13.80
C GLY A 41 -5.03 -9.16 -15.14
N SER A 42 -4.11 -8.44 -15.78
CA SER A 42 -3.56 -8.79 -17.10
C SER A 42 -2.11 -8.29 -17.22
N MET A 43 -1.30 -9.02 -17.97
CA MET A 43 0.05 -8.62 -18.34
C MET A 43 0.08 -7.24 -19.02
N ASN A 44 -0.93 -6.95 -19.85
CA ASN A 44 -1.13 -5.64 -20.43
C ASN A 44 -2.54 -5.12 -20.11
N CYS A 45 -2.65 -4.28 -19.10
CA CYS A 45 -3.91 -3.65 -18.72
C CYS A 45 -4.40 -2.58 -19.71
N PHE A 46 -3.58 -2.22 -20.71
CA PHE A 46 -3.95 -1.33 -21.81
C PHE A 46 -4.39 -2.06 -23.08
N ASP A 47 -4.42 -3.40 -23.09
CA ASP A 47 -4.88 -4.18 -24.22
C ASP A 47 -6.41 -4.05 -24.38
N GLU A 48 -6.84 -3.24 -25.35
CA GLU A 48 -8.25 -2.98 -25.65
C GLU A 48 -8.97 -4.19 -26.28
N ASP A 49 -8.22 -5.16 -26.81
CA ASP A 49 -8.79 -6.39 -27.39
C ASP A 49 -9.12 -7.44 -26.31
N SER A 50 -8.67 -7.22 -25.06
CA SER A 50 -9.00 -8.09 -23.93
C SER A 50 -10.38 -7.76 -23.36
N GLN A 51 -11.29 -8.73 -23.31
CA GLN A 51 -12.55 -8.59 -22.56
C GLN A 51 -12.24 -8.48 -21.06
N ARG A 52 -12.10 -7.25 -20.57
CA ARG A 52 -11.81 -6.95 -19.17
C ARG A 52 -13.10 -6.78 -18.39
N LEU A 53 -13.43 -7.75 -17.54
CA LEU A 53 -14.43 -7.55 -16.49
C LEU A 53 -13.87 -6.57 -15.46
N ASP A 54 -14.66 -5.62 -15.01
CA ASP A 54 -14.30 -4.67 -13.95
C ASP A 54 -14.40 -5.30 -12.55
N LEU A 55 -15.32 -6.24 -12.39
CA LEU A 55 -15.62 -6.89 -11.11
C LEU A 55 -15.86 -8.39 -11.29
N ASP A 56 -15.31 -9.20 -10.38
CA ASP A 56 -15.68 -10.60 -10.20
C ASP A 56 -16.74 -10.68 -9.11
N ILE A 57 -17.79 -11.45 -9.33
CA ILE A 57 -18.95 -11.54 -8.43
C ILE A 57 -19.20 -13.02 -8.14
N PHE A 58 -18.86 -13.43 -6.91
CA PHE A 58 -18.97 -14.81 -6.46
C PHE A 58 -20.11 -14.99 -5.45
N PRO A 59 -21.20 -15.70 -5.80
CA PRO A 59 -22.24 -16.06 -4.85
C PRO A 59 -21.76 -17.21 -3.94
N VAL A 60 -21.50 -16.91 -2.66
CA VAL A 60 -21.20 -17.93 -1.64
C VAL A 60 -22.43 -18.79 -1.37
N ASN A 61 -23.59 -18.14 -1.28
CA ASN A 61 -24.91 -18.75 -1.20
C ASN A 61 -25.96 -17.74 -1.69
N ASN A 62 -27.26 -18.01 -1.47
CA ASN A 62 -28.33 -17.12 -1.93
C ASN A 62 -28.31 -15.73 -1.28
N ASP A 63 -27.69 -15.59 -0.10
CA ASP A 63 -27.76 -14.39 0.74
C ASP A 63 -26.37 -13.80 1.02
N THR A 64 -25.32 -14.29 0.38
CA THR A 64 -23.93 -13.86 0.63
C THR A 64 -23.14 -13.87 -0.66
N TYR A 65 -22.52 -12.73 -0.98
CA TYR A 65 -21.68 -12.56 -2.15
C TYR A 65 -20.32 -12.00 -1.75
N ILE A 66 -19.28 -12.43 -2.47
CA ILE A 66 -17.94 -11.85 -2.42
C ILE A 66 -17.70 -11.22 -3.78
N LEU A 67 -17.22 -9.99 -3.79
CA LEU A 67 -16.89 -9.26 -5.00
C LEU A 67 -15.40 -8.94 -4.99
N ARG A 68 -14.75 -8.95 -6.15
CA ARG A 68 -13.33 -8.56 -6.28
C ARG A 68 -13.17 -7.56 -7.41
N GLU A 69 -12.56 -6.43 -7.13
CA GLU A 69 -12.19 -5.45 -8.16
C GLU A 69 -11.05 -5.98 -9.06
N ASN A 70 -11.04 -5.62 -10.34
CA ASN A 70 -9.97 -6.02 -11.24
C ASN A 70 -8.66 -5.25 -10.96
N LYS A 71 -7.53 -5.97 -10.85
CA LYS A 71 -6.17 -5.40 -10.70
C LYS A 71 -5.76 -4.39 -11.78
N CYS A 72 -6.38 -4.47 -12.97
CA CYS A 72 -6.16 -3.50 -14.04
C CYS A 72 -6.95 -2.19 -13.88
N ILE A 73 -7.87 -2.10 -12.92
CA ILE A 73 -8.55 -0.85 -12.53
C ILE A 73 -7.79 -0.23 -11.37
N ASN A 74 -7.57 -1.00 -10.31
CA ASN A 74 -6.74 -0.64 -9.17
C ASN A 74 -5.92 -1.85 -8.73
N TYR A 75 -4.60 -1.70 -8.58
CA TYR A 75 -3.69 -2.82 -8.30
C TYR A 75 -4.02 -3.55 -6.99
N GLU A 76 -4.61 -2.85 -6.03
CA GLU A 76 -4.98 -3.41 -4.72
C GLU A 76 -6.07 -4.46 -4.85
N ALA A 77 -6.97 -4.28 -5.83
CA ALA A 77 -8.06 -5.22 -6.15
C ALA A 77 -8.82 -5.71 -4.90
N PRO A 78 -9.37 -4.77 -4.10
CA PRO A 78 -10.01 -5.09 -2.84
C PRO A 78 -11.18 -6.07 -3.02
N PHE A 79 -11.36 -6.90 -2.01
CA PHE A 79 -12.53 -7.74 -1.84
C PHE A 79 -13.61 -6.98 -1.07
N MET A 80 -14.84 -7.06 -1.55
CA MET A 80 -16.04 -6.52 -0.89
C MET A 80 -17.00 -7.65 -0.56
N TYR A 81 -17.80 -7.49 0.49
CA TYR A 81 -18.71 -8.53 0.97
C TYR A 81 -20.14 -7.98 1.03
N LEU A 82 -21.08 -8.67 0.37
CA LEU A 82 -22.49 -8.26 0.35
C LEU A 82 -23.35 -9.32 1.06
N LEU A 83 -23.92 -8.92 2.20
CA LEU A 83 -24.63 -9.80 3.13
C LEU A 83 -26.11 -9.40 3.17
N PHE A 84 -26.99 -10.33 2.80
CA PHE A 84 -28.44 -10.13 2.80
C PHE A 84 -29.08 -10.61 4.10
N GLY A 85 -29.79 -9.72 4.78
CA GLY A 85 -30.87 -10.06 5.70
C GLY A 85 -32.23 -9.94 5.02
N ASN A 86 -33.29 -10.06 5.80
CA ASN A 86 -34.66 -10.03 5.31
C ASN A 86 -35.07 -8.65 4.78
N ASP A 87 -34.65 -7.55 5.42
CA ASP A 87 -34.98 -6.17 5.06
C ASP A 87 -33.77 -5.23 5.04
N THR A 88 -32.61 -5.70 5.50
CA THR A 88 -31.34 -4.96 5.46
C THR A 88 -30.29 -5.75 4.69
N VAL A 89 -29.54 -5.07 3.84
CA VAL A 89 -28.36 -5.57 3.13
C VAL A 89 -27.15 -4.79 3.63
N LEU A 90 -26.09 -5.48 4.00
CA LEU A 90 -24.82 -4.88 4.39
C LEU A 90 -23.78 -5.11 3.30
N LEU A 91 -23.26 -4.03 2.74
CA LEU A 91 -22.04 -4.01 1.95
C LEU A 91 -20.88 -3.66 2.89
N ILE A 92 -19.88 -4.53 2.95
CA ILE A 92 -18.62 -4.31 3.65
C ILE A 92 -17.58 -3.95 2.61
N ASP A 93 -17.03 -2.74 2.76
CA ASP A 93 -16.13 -2.03 1.85
C ASP A 93 -16.79 -1.65 0.50
N SER A 94 -16.36 -0.54 -0.10
CA SER A 94 -16.93 0.03 -1.34
C SER A 94 -15.95 0.06 -2.52
N GLY A 95 -14.76 -0.51 -2.35
CA GLY A 95 -13.74 -0.64 -3.39
C GLY A 95 -12.83 0.59 -3.52
N ALA A 96 -11.85 0.48 -4.43
CA ALA A 96 -10.71 1.39 -4.49
C ALA A 96 -10.82 2.47 -5.58
N THR A 97 -11.99 2.59 -6.19
CA THR A 97 -12.16 3.41 -7.40
C THR A 97 -13.39 4.30 -7.29
N VAL A 98 -13.18 5.61 -7.42
CA VAL A 98 -14.28 6.60 -7.45
C VAL A 98 -14.99 6.64 -8.82
N SER A 99 -14.30 6.20 -9.87
CA SER A 99 -14.74 6.24 -11.26
C SER A 99 -16.08 5.54 -11.52
N LEU A 100 -17.10 6.27 -11.96
CA LEU A 100 -18.34 5.69 -12.52
C LEU A 100 -18.15 5.01 -13.89
N VAL A 101 -17.04 5.26 -14.58
CA VAL A 101 -16.74 4.68 -15.90
C VAL A 101 -15.98 3.36 -15.76
N SER A 102 -14.83 3.39 -15.09
CA SER A 102 -13.99 2.22 -14.82
C SER A 102 -14.64 1.19 -13.88
N LEU A 103 -15.32 1.63 -12.80
CA LEU A 103 -16.01 0.73 -11.87
C LEU A 103 -17.29 1.39 -11.28
N PRO A 104 -18.46 1.23 -11.93
CA PRO A 104 -19.74 1.69 -11.39
C PRO A 104 -20.25 0.78 -10.26
N ILE A 105 -19.51 0.66 -9.14
CA ILE A 105 -19.78 -0.30 -8.06
C ILE A 105 -21.21 -0.19 -7.52
N GLN A 106 -21.77 1.02 -7.40
CA GLN A 106 -23.16 1.17 -6.92
C GLN A 106 -24.18 0.49 -7.85
N GLN A 107 -23.96 0.53 -9.16
CA GLN A 107 -24.86 -0.11 -10.13
C GLN A 107 -24.75 -1.64 -10.07
N HIS A 108 -23.54 -2.17 -9.88
CA HIS A 108 -23.32 -3.61 -9.67
C HIS A 108 -24.05 -4.10 -8.42
N ILE A 109 -23.87 -3.41 -7.30
CA ILE A 109 -24.54 -3.75 -6.03
C ILE A 109 -26.06 -3.66 -6.16
N GLU A 110 -26.59 -2.59 -6.76
CA GLU A 110 -28.04 -2.44 -6.97
C GLU A 110 -28.60 -3.56 -7.87
N THR A 111 -27.86 -3.99 -8.88
CA THR A 111 -28.26 -5.11 -9.75
C THR A 111 -28.35 -6.42 -8.98
N ILE A 112 -27.39 -6.71 -8.09
CA ILE A 112 -27.42 -7.90 -7.23
C ILE A 112 -28.63 -7.82 -6.29
N ILE A 113 -28.88 -6.66 -5.66
CA ILE A 113 -30.02 -6.48 -4.76
C ILE A 113 -31.35 -6.68 -5.50
N LEU A 114 -31.51 -6.13 -6.70
CA LEU A 114 -32.72 -6.29 -7.50
C LEU A 114 -32.96 -7.75 -7.88
N HIS A 115 -31.93 -8.48 -8.30
CA HIS A 115 -32.05 -9.91 -8.58
C HIS A 115 -32.43 -10.71 -7.33
N TRP A 116 -31.81 -10.41 -6.19
CA TRP A 116 -32.16 -11.05 -4.91
C TRP A 116 -33.61 -10.76 -4.51
N CYS A 117 -34.09 -9.53 -4.69
CA CYS A 117 -35.48 -9.15 -4.42
C CYS A 117 -36.47 -9.94 -5.29
N ILE A 118 -36.17 -10.12 -6.59
CA ILE A 118 -37.00 -10.90 -7.52
C ILE A 118 -37.12 -12.36 -7.05
N ILE A 119 -36.00 -12.98 -6.67
CA ILE A 119 -35.96 -14.37 -6.20
C ILE A 119 -36.76 -14.53 -4.90
N ASN A 120 -36.62 -13.57 -3.97
CA ASN A 120 -37.25 -13.60 -2.66
C ASN A 120 -38.64 -12.96 -2.60
N LYS A 121 -39.20 -12.55 -3.75
CA LYS A 121 -40.52 -11.90 -3.87
C LYS A 121 -40.68 -10.67 -2.97
N LYS A 122 -39.65 -9.84 -2.94
CA LYS A 122 -39.59 -8.56 -2.21
C LYS A 122 -39.58 -7.39 -3.17
N GLU A 123 -40.00 -6.22 -2.70
CA GLU A 123 -39.84 -4.97 -3.44
C GLU A 123 -38.56 -4.26 -2.99
N ARG A 124 -37.82 -3.67 -3.94
CA ARG A 124 -36.55 -2.96 -3.65
C ARG A 124 -36.68 -1.87 -2.59
N LYS A 125 -37.83 -1.19 -2.54
CA LYS A 125 -38.13 -0.11 -1.60
C LYS A 125 -38.21 -0.56 -0.14
N ASP A 126 -38.41 -1.87 0.08
CA ASP A 126 -38.51 -2.48 1.40
C ASP A 126 -37.14 -2.94 1.91
N ILE A 127 -36.07 -2.73 1.14
CA ILE A 127 -34.69 -3.15 1.45
C ILE A 127 -33.82 -1.94 1.72
N GLN A 128 -33.24 -1.86 2.92
CA GLN A 128 -32.20 -0.89 3.25
C GLN A 128 -30.82 -1.44 2.87
N LEU A 129 -30.01 -0.66 2.18
CA LEU A 129 -28.59 -0.92 1.98
C LEU A 129 -27.79 -0.12 3.01
N VAL A 130 -26.92 -0.78 3.75
CA VAL A 130 -25.91 -0.17 4.61
C VAL A 130 -24.56 -0.44 3.99
N VAL A 131 -23.78 0.60 3.76
CA VAL A 131 -22.38 0.54 3.32
C VAL A 131 -21.53 0.88 4.54
N ALA A 132 -20.72 -0.07 4.99
CA ALA A 132 -19.81 0.09 6.10
C ALA A 132 -18.44 -0.47 5.73
N HIS A 133 -17.42 -0.12 6.50
CA HIS A 133 -16.04 -0.40 6.11
C HIS A 133 -15.32 -1.19 7.20
N THR A 134 -14.40 -2.05 6.77
CA THR A 134 -13.43 -2.67 7.67
C THR A 134 -12.52 -1.63 8.29
N HIS A 135 -12.16 -0.56 7.54
CA HIS A 135 -11.41 0.61 8.01
C HIS A 135 -11.41 1.77 6.98
N ASN A 136 -10.70 2.86 7.30
CA ASN A 136 -10.74 4.13 6.56
C ASN A 136 -9.71 4.28 5.42
N HIS A 137 -9.03 3.21 4.98
CA HIS A 137 -8.17 3.35 3.80
C HIS A 137 -8.98 3.52 2.52
N GLN A 138 -8.37 4.18 1.53
CA GLN A 138 -9.08 4.65 0.34
C GLN A 138 -9.53 3.50 -0.56
N ASP A 139 -8.79 2.42 -0.57
CA ASP A 139 -9.11 1.19 -1.28
C ASP A 139 -10.34 0.45 -0.72
N HIS A 140 -10.83 0.86 0.45
CA HIS A 140 -12.07 0.36 1.05
C HIS A 140 -13.24 1.34 0.99
N THR A 141 -12.99 2.62 0.70
CA THR A 141 -13.94 3.73 0.90
C THR A 141 -14.11 4.62 -0.35
N ALA A 142 -13.27 4.47 -1.37
CA ALA A 142 -13.31 5.36 -2.55
C ALA A 142 -14.63 5.28 -3.32
N GLY A 143 -15.34 4.15 -3.22
CA GLY A 143 -16.65 3.96 -3.84
C GLY A 143 -17.80 4.71 -3.14
N ASP A 144 -17.61 5.27 -1.95
CA ASP A 144 -18.68 5.82 -1.10
C ASP A 144 -19.48 6.92 -1.79
N ALA A 145 -18.81 7.77 -2.56
CA ALA A 145 -19.44 8.85 -3.30
C ALA A 145 -20.48 8.34 -4.31
N GLN A 146 -20.39 7.08 -4.75
CA GLN A 146 -21.38 6.46 -5.62
C GLN A 146 -22.67 6.07 -4.87
N PHE A 147 -22.59 5.85 -3.55
CA PHE A 147 -23.70 5.43 -2.68
C PHE A 147 -24.35 6.58 -1.92
N GLN A 148 -23.64 7.70 -1.76
CA GLN A 148 -24.15 8.89 -1.10
C GLN A 148 -25.45 9.40 -1.78
N ASP A 149 -26.41 9.83 -0.96
CA ASP A 149 -27.72 10.35 -1.37
C ASP A 149 -28.59 9.38 -2.21
N LYS A 150 -28.23 8.10 -2.29
CA LYS A 150 -29.07 7.07 -2.92
C LYS A 150 -30.24 6.70 -2.02
N LEU A 151 -31.39 6.42 -2.63
CA LEU A 151 -32.58 5.99 -1.90
C LEU A 151 -32.34 4.65 -1.20
N PHE A 152 -32.85 4.55 0.03
CA PHE A 152 -32.73 3.34 0.85
C PHE A 152 -31.27 2.92 1.09
N THR A 153 -30.36 3.89 1.16
CA THR A 153 -28.93 3.65 1.37
C THR A 153 -28.42 4.50 2.53
N THR A 154 -27.65 3.88 3.41
CA THR A 154 -26.89 4.55 4.48
C THR A 154 -25.42 4.23 4.27
N VAL A 155 -24.57 5.25 4.21
CA VAL A 155 -23.10 5.09 4.25
C VAL A 155 -22.64 5.44 5.66
N VAL A 156 -21.96 4.51 6.32
CA VAL A 156 -21.45 4.68 7.69
C VAL A 156 -20.16 5.49 7.62
N GLY A 157 -20.02 6.49 8.50
CA GLY A 157 -18.79 7.27 8.60
C GLY A 157 -17.60 6.42 9.01
N THR A 158 -16.40 6.85 8.64
CA THR A 158 -15.16 6.06 8.76
C THR A 158 -14.26 6.52 9.92
N SER A 159 -14.66 7.54 10.67
CA SER A 159 -13.97 7.89 11.91
C SER A 159 -14.32 6.94 13.06
N VAL A 160 -13.42 6.80 14.04
CA VAL A 160 -13.68 5.98 15.25
C VAL A 160 -15.00 6.37 15.91
N ASP A 161 -15.30 7.67 16.02
CA ASP A 161 -16.51 8.17 16.67
C ASP A 161 -17.78 7.77 15.88
N GLU A 162 -17.76 7.89 14.55
CA GLU A 162 -18.90 7.55 13.70
C GLU A 162 -19.15 6.03 13.65
N VAL A 163 -18.08 5.24 13.50
CA VAL A 163 -18.14 3.77 13.55
C VAL A 163 -18.68 3.31 14.90
N SER A 164 -18.15 3.88 15.99
CA SER A 164 -18.56 3.53 17.36
C SER A 164 -20.02 3.90 17.61
N GLN A 165 -20.44 5.09 17.18
CA GLN A 165 -21.83 5.52 17.31
C GLN A 165 -22.79 4.63 16.52
N PHE A 166 -22.43 4.24 15.29
CA PHE A 166 -23.31 3.43 14.44
C PHE A 166 -23.46 2.00 14.98
N PHE A 167 -22.35 1.36 15.37
CA PHE A 167 -22.34 -0.02 15.85
C PHE A 167 -22.46 -0.18 17.38
N GLN A 168 -22.71 0.92 18.09
CA GLN A 168 -22.90 0.96 19.55
C GLN A 168 -21.69 0.40 20.32
N LEU A 169 -20.50 0.89 19.97
CA LEU A 169 -19.21 0.50 20.57
C LEU A 169 -18.82 1.50 21.67
N ASP A 170 -19.64 1.60 22.71
CA ASP A 170 -19.60 2.69 23.71
C ASP A 170 -18.27 2.80 24.50
N ASP A 171 -17.56 1.70 24.70
CA ASP A 171 -16.20 1.66 25.27
C ASP A 171 -15.22 1.14 24.22
N TRP A 172 -14.90 1.96 23.23
CA TRP A 172 -13.92 1.64 22.19
C TRP A 172 -12.49 1.54 22.77
N PRO A 173 -11.69 0.51 22.43
CA PRO A 173 -11.96 -0.62 21.52
C PRO A 173 -12.39 -1.91 22.25
N ASN A 174 -12.87 -1.83 23.50
CA ASN A 174 -13.12 -3.00 24.34
C ASN A 174 -14.52 -3.61 24.14
N THR A 175 -15.49 -2.81 23.68
CA THR A 175 -16.86 -3.27 23.45
C THR A 175 -16.96 -4.05 22.14
N ILE A 176 -17.60 -5.23 22.18
CA ILE A 176 -18.00 -5.97 20.98
C ILE A 176 -19.47 -5.66 20.71
N GLY A 177 -19.75 -5.06 19.55
CA GLY A 177 -21.10 -4.72 19.13
C GLY A 177 -21.86 -5.91 18.55
N THR A 178 -23.18 -5.88 18.65
CA THR A 178 -24.07 -6.80 17.90
C THR A 178 -24.87 -6.00 16.89
N TYR A 179 -24.75 -6.34 15.61
CA TYR A 179 -25.49 -5.70 14.54
C TYR A 179 -26.45 -6.69 13.86
N ALA A 180 -27.75 -6.42 13.90
CA ALA A 180 -28.77 -7.29 13.32
C ALA A 180 -29.12 -6.84 11.90
N LEU A 181 -28.93 -7.69 10.89
CA LEU A 181 -29.49 -7.46 9.55
C LEU A 181 -30.97 -7.80 9.51
N ASP A 182 -31.39 -8.75 10.34
CA ASP A 182 -32.77 -9.09 10.62
C ASP A 182 -32.88 -9.86 11.96
N ASN A 183 -34.03 -10.50 12.22
CA ASN A 183 -34.26 -11.27 13.44
C ASN A 183 -33.42 -12.57 13.57
N GLN A 184 -32.78 -13.04 12.50
CA GLN A 184 -32.05 -14.31 12.41
C GLN A 184 -30.57 -14.16 12.04
N ARG A 185 -30.20 -13.14 11.25
CA ARG A 185 -28.82 -12.89 10.82
C ARG A 185 -28.22 -11.70 11.56
N HIS A 186 -27.28 -12.02 12.45
CA HIS A 186 -26.60 -11.06 13.32
C HIS A 186 -25.10 -11.10 13.05
N LEU A 187 -24.44 -9.97 13.26
CA LEU A 187 -22.99 -9.84 13.18
C LEU A 187 -22.42 -9.43 14.54
N ALA A 188 -21.27 -9.98 14.90
CA ALA A 188 -20.41 -9.36 15.90
C ALA A 188 -19.52 -8.32 15.22
N ILE A 189 -19.44 -7.14 15.83
CA ILE A 189 -18.59 -6.03 15.39
C ILE A 189 -17.46 -5.88 16.39
N ILE A 190 -16.23 -6.17 15.98
CA ILE A 190 -15.09 -6.36 16.87
C ILE A 190 -14.04 -5.29 16.57
N PRO A 191 -13.81 -4.30 17.45
CA PRO A 191 -12.75 -3.32 17.27
C PRO A 191 -11.36 -3.97 17.21
N ILE A 192 -10.63 -3.68 16.13
CA ILE A 192 -9.28 -4.19 15.87
C ILE A 192 -8.31 -3.07 15.43
N PRO A 193 -8.20 -1.93 16.16
CA PRO A 193 -7.26 -0.86 15.80
C PRO A 193 -5.82 -1.36 15.77
N GLY A 194 -5.00 -0.76 14.91
CA GLY A 194 -3.56 -1.03 14.86
C GLY A 194 -2.98 -0.92 13.46
N HIS A 195 -3.65 -1.51 12.47
CA HIS A 195 -3.38 -1.22 11.05
C HIS A 195 -3.84 0.20 10.73
N GLU A 196 -5.12 0.47 11.00
CA GLU A 196 -5.76 1.78 10.95
C GLU A 196 -6.53 1.98 12.28
N ASN A 197 -6.86 3.22 12.65
CA ASN A 197 -7.41 3.53 13.98
C ASN A 197 -8.88 3.13 14.15
N SER A 198 -9.67 3.15 13.09
CA SER A 198 -11.10 2.80 13.07
C SER A 198 -11.38 1.34 12.71
N SER A 199 -10.32 0.53 12.53
CA SER A 199 -10.46 -0.84 12.03
C SER A 199 -11.39 -1.71 12.89
N ILE A 200 -12.31 -2.41 12.24
CA ILE A 200 -13.25 -3.38 12.81
C ILE A 200 -13.24 -4.69 12.01
N ALA A 201 -13.46 -5.81 12.71
CA ALA A 201 -13.76 -7.10 12.10
C ALA A 201 -15.25 -7.42 12.21
N PHE A 202 -15.79 -8.09 11.20
CA PHE A 202 -17.16 -8.55 11.14
C PHE A 202 -17.21 -10.06 11.24
N TYR A 203 -17.89 -10.60 12.27
CA TYR A 203 -18.22 -12.02 12.31
C TYR A 203 -19.69 -12.24 11.99
N ASP A 204 -20.00 -12.93 10.89
CA ASP A 204 -21.38 -13.19 10.45
C ASP A 204 -21.91 -14.52 11.00
N CYS A 205 -22.90 -14.46 11.89
CA CYS A 205 -23.49 -15.64 12.50
C CYS A 205 -24.16 -16.59 11.49
N ALA A 206 -24.60 -16.12 10.33
CA ALA A 206 -25.27 -16.99 9.36
C ALA A 206 -24.30 -17.93 8.62
N THR A 207 -23.05 -17.48 8.44
CA THR A 207 -22.07 -18.17 7.59
C THR A 207 -20.84 -18.66 8.36
N GLY A 208 -20.57 -18.10 9.54
CA GLY A 208 -19.32 -18.32 10.28
C GLY A 208 -18.11 -17.62 9.66
N LEU A 209 -18.32 -16.71 8.70
CA LEU A 209 -17.26 -15.91 8.10
C LEU A 209 -16.78 -14.85 9.10
N LEU A 210 -15.46 -14.72 9.21
CA LEU A 210 -14.82 -13.62 9.92
C LEU A 210 -14.06 -12.75 8.91
N ILE A 211 -14.54 -11.52 8.71
CA ILE A 211 -13.98 -10.55 7.78
C ILE A 211 -13.06 -9.62 8.57
N THR A 212 -11.77 -9.60 8.24
CA THR A 212 -10.72 -8.94 9.02
C THR A 212 -10.10 -7.71 8.34
N GLY A 213 -10.57 -7.35 7.13
CA GLY A 213 -9.93 -6.32 6.32
C GLY A 213 -8.43 -6.61 6.17
N ASP A 214 -7.62 -5.62 6.51
CA ASP A 214 -6.16 -5.67 6.37
C ASP A 214 -5.41 -6.22 7.58
N SER A 215 -6.14 -6.61 8.63
CA SER A 215 -5.50 -7.13 9.85
C SER A 215 -5.05 -8.58 9.73
N LEU A 216 -5.71 -9.39 8.90
CA LEU A 216 -5.25 -10.72 8.52
C LEU A 216 -5.75 -11.06 7.12
N LEU A 217 -4.82 -11.19 6.19
CA LEU A 217 -5.07 -11.49 4.79
C LEU A 217 -3.88 -12.23 4.19
N PRO A 218 -4.01 -12.88 3.02
CA PRO A 218 -2.87 -13.50 2.34
C PRO A 218 -1.99 -12.44 1.67
N GLY A 219 -1.26 -11.65 2.46
CA GLY A 219 -0.43 -10.52 2.01
C GLY A 219 0.40 -9.87 3.11
N ARG A 220 0.87 -8.64 2.87
CA ARG A 220 1.58 -7.82 3.84
C ARG A 220 0.59 -7.18 4.81
N LEU A 221 0.79 -7.43 6.08
CA LEU A 221 0.02 -6.86 7.18
C LEU A 221 0.76 -5.61 7.65
N TYR A 222 0.39 -4.46 7.10
CA TYR A 222 0.97 -3.18 7.51
C TYR A 222 0.50 -2.81 8.91
N ILE A 223 1.42 -2.42 9.80
CA ILE A 223 1.08 -2.08 11.18
C ILE A 223 1.50 -0.66 11.51
N SER A 224 0.51 0.23 11.65
CA SER A 224 0.72 1.64 11.99
C SER A 224 0.91 1.90 13.47
N ASN A 225 0.24 1.11 14.32
CA ASN A 225 0.37 1.15 15.77
C ASN A 225 0.53 -0.28 16.29
N PHE A 226 1.78 -0.64 16.60
CA PHE A 226 2.14 -2.00 16.98
C PHE A 226 1.46 -2.44 18.28
N SER A 227 1.39 -1.55 19.28
CA SER A 227 0.76 -1.84 20.56
C SER A 227 -0.72 -2.16 20.42
N ALA A 228 -1.45 -1.30 19.70
CA ALA A 228 -2.88 -1.49 19.48
C ALA A 228 -3.14 -2.76 18.69
N ASN A 229 -2.31 -3.07 17.68
CA ASN A 229 -2.46 -4.27 16.86
C ASN A 229 -2.29 -5.55 17.70
N VAL A 230 -1.28 -5.61 18.58
CA VAL A 230 -1.07 -6.73 19.52
C VAL A 230 -2.33 -6.98 20.35
N GLU A 231 -2.91 -5.92 20.94
CA GLU A 231 -4.13 -6.03 21.74
C GLU A 231 -5.35 -6.45 20.90
N SER A 232 -5.46 -5.94 19.67
CA SER A 232 -6.55 -6.25 18.73
C SER A 232 -6.57 -7.71 18.29
N ILE A 233 -5.43 -8.26 17.89
CA ILE A 233 -5.34 -9.66 17.51
C ILE A 233 -5.63 -10.58 18.71
N SER A 234 -5.15 -10.22 19.90
CA SER A 234 -5.47 -10.95 21.14
C SER A 234 -6.95 -10.86 21.52
N ARG A 235 -7.59 -9.71 21.33
CA ARG A 235 -9.05 -9.54 21.53
C ARG A 235 -9.85 -10.39 20.55
N LEU A 236 -9.42 -10.50 19.29
CA LEU A 236 -10.06 -11.34 18.29
C LEU A 236 -9.99 -12.84 18.67
N ILE A 237 -8.82 -13.33 19.11
CA ILE A 237 -8.68 -14.70 19.61
C ILE A 237 -9.53 -14.93 20.86
N ASN A 238 -9.48 -14.02 21.83
CA ASN A 238 -10.28 -14.13 23.05
C ASN A 238 -11.79 -14.17 22.75
N PHE A 239 -12.26 -13.35 21.79
CA PHE A 239 -13.65 -13.40 21.34
C PHE A 239 -14.01 -14.79 20.79
N ILE A 240 -13.17 -15.37 19.95
CA ILE A 240 -13.40 -16.68 19.34
C ILE A 240 -13.45 -17.77 20.42
N GLU A 241 -12.46 -17.80 21.31
CA GLU A 241 -12.31 -18.85 22.33
C GLU A 241 -13.37 -18.76 23.43
N LEU A 242 -13.58 -17.57 24.00
CA LEU A 242 -14.51 -17.38 25.13
C LEU A 242 -15.96 -17.64 24.72
N ASN A 243 -16.33 -17.27 23.49
CA ASN A 243 -17.69 -17.45 23.00
C ASN A 243 -17.91 -18.77 22.25
N ARG A 244 -16.85 -19.58 22.06
CA ARG A 244 -16.86 -20.84 21.28
C ARG A 244 -17.37 -20.62 19.85
N ILE A 245 -16.89 -19.56 19.23
CA ILE A 245 -17.27 -19.16 17.88
C ILE A 245 -16.81 -20.22 16.89
N ASN A 246 -17.70 -20.62 15.98
CA ASN A 246 -17.35 -21.49 14.87
C ASN A 246 -16.98 -20.65 13.66
N ILE A 247 -15.70 -20.71 13.26
CA ILE A 247 -15.17 -20.02 12.08
C ILE A 247 -15.17 -21.00 10.91
N THR A 248 -15.88 -20.67 9.84
CA THR A 248 -15.81 -21.43 8.58
C THR A 248 -14.63 -20.99 7.74
N SER A 249 -14.38 -19.68 7.69
CA SER A 249 -13.31 -19.03 6.95
C SER A 249 -12.98 -17.67 7.56
N ILE A 250 -11.71 -17.28 7.50
CA ILE A 250 -11.28 -15.89 7.76
C ILE A 250 -10.95 -15.26 6.42
N LEU A 251 -11.54 -14.12 6.11
CA LEU A 251 -11.40 -13.45 4.81
C LEU A 251 -10.89 -12.02 5.01
N GLY A 252 -9.82 -11.67 4.30
CA GLY A 252 -9.23 -10.33 4.30
C GLY A 252 -9.71 -9.48 3.13
N ALA A 253 -9.08 -8.33 2.89
CA ALA A 253 -9.47 -7.47 1.77
C ALA A 253 -8.60 -7.60 0.53
N HIS A 254 -7.42 -8.23 0.62
CA HIS A 254 -6.51 -8.38 -0.52
C HIS A 254 -5.90 -9.77 -0.60
N ILE A 255 -5.35 -10.09 -1.78
CA ILE A 255 -4.37 -11.15 -1.94
C ILE A 255 -3.13 -10.52 -2.56
N GLU A 256 -2.00 -10.70 -1.88
CA GLU A 256 -0.69 -10.21 -2.33
C GLU A 256 0.34 -11.33 -2.32
N MET A 257 0.14 -12.39 -1.53
CA MET A 257 1.07 -13.52 -1.52
C MET A 257 0.95 -14.35 -2.80
N THR A 258 2.10 -14.75 -3.33
CA THR A 258 2.21 -15.78 -4.36
C THR A 258 1.96 -17.17 -3.75
N GLN A 259 1.72 -18.17 -4.59
CA GLN A 259 1.66 -19.58 -4.18
C GLN A 259 2.98 -20.11 -3.59
N GLU A 260 4.09 -19.40 -3.79
CA GLU A 260 5.36 -19.71 -3.15
C GLU A 260 5.39 -19.14 -1.72
N ASN A 261 5.99 -19.90 -0.80
CA ASN A 261 5.95 -19.55 0.62
C ASN A 261 6.82 -18.34 0.90
N LYS A 262 6.28 -17.37 1.67
CA LYS A 262 6.99 -16.15 2.13
C LYS A 262 7.29 -15.13 1.04
N ILE A 263 6.66 -15.28 -0.12
CA ILE A 263 6.92 -14.44 -1.28
C ILE A 263 5.62 -13.78 -1.70
N ASP A 264 5.61 -12.45 -1.62
CA ASP A 264 4.53 -11.60 -2.08
C ASP A 264 4.83 -11.02 -3.47
N TYR A 265 3.76 -10.68 -4.17
CA TYR A 265 3.83 -9.78 -5.32
C TYR A 265 4.22 -8.39 -4.83
N PRO A 266 5.05 -7.64 -5.58
CA PRO A 266 5.39 -6.28 -5.19
C PRO A 266 4.12 -5.42 -5.12
N ILE A 267 4.01 -4.56 -4.09
CA ILE A 267 2.99 -3.50 -4.00
C ILE A 267 2.88 -2.81 -5.35
N GLY A 268 1.69 -2.64 -5.95
CA GLY A 268 1.55 -2.08 -7.30
C GLY A 268 1.44 -3.09 -8.45
N ALA A 269 1.59 -4.39 -8.19
CA ALA A 269 1.46 -5.41 -9.23
C ALA A 269 0.02 -5.50 -9.79
N THR A 270 -0.13 -5.27 -11.09
CA THR A 270 -1.41 -5.30 -11.81
C THR A 270 -1.74 -6.66 -12.42
N TYR A 271 -0.88 -7.66 -12.26
CA TYR A 271 -1.08 -9.04 -12.74
C TYR A 271 -0.54 -10.08 -11.74
N GLN A 272 -1.41 -10.95 -11.24
CA GLN A 272 -1.07 -11.90 -10.17
C GLN A 272 -1.60 -13.33 -10.47
N PRO A 273 -1.15 -13.99 -11.54
CA PRO A 273 -1.72 -15.26 -12.01
C PRO A 273 -1.51 -16.44 -11.04
N LYS A 274 -0.53 -16.33 -10.14
CA LYS A 274 -0.15 -17.36 -9.16
C LYS A 274 -0.38 -16.85 -7.73
N GLU A 275 -1.39 -16.00 -7.53
CA GLU A 275 -1.80 -15.57 -6.20
C GLU A 275 -2.33 -16.74 -5.34
N ARG A 276 -2.28 -16.58 -4.02
CA ARG A 276 -2.88 -17.53 -3.07
C ARG A 276 -4.41 -17.45 -3.08
N GLN A 277 -5.02 -18.39 -2.37
CA GLN A 277 -6.45 -18.31 -2.04
C GLN A 277 -6.69 -17.21 -1.00
N LEU A 278 -7.84 -16.55 -1.09
CA LEU A 278 -8.30 -15.55 -0.12
C LEU A 278 -8.43 -16.10 1.31
N ASN A 279 -8.80 -17.38 1.42
CA ASN A 279 -9.15 -18.00 2.70
C ASN A 279 -7.95 -18.10 3.66
N MET A 280 -8.11 -17.54 4.85
CA MET A 280 -7.24 -17.69 6.01
C MET A 280 -7.87 -18.60 7.07
N SER A 281 -7.07 -19.07 8.02
CA SER A 281 -7.43 -20.07 9.03
C SER A 281 -7.14 -19.57 10.45
N LEU A 282 -7.78 -20.21 11.43
CA LEU A 282 -7.48 -19.98 12.85
C LEU A 282 -6.02 -20.25 13.19
N GLU A 283 -5.38 -21.24 12.55
CA GLU A 283 -3.95 -21.50 12.76
C GLU A 283 -3.09 -20.29 12.39
N GLN A 284 -3.37 -19.66 11.24
CA GLN A 284 -2.66 -18.45 10.80
C GLN A 284 -2.94 -17.26 11.71
N LEU A 285 -4.18 -17.11 12.23
CA LEU A 285 -4.49 -16.08 13.22
C LEU A 285 -3.68 -16.28 14.51
N HIS A 286 -3.53 -17.53 14.98
CA HIS A 286 -2.66 -17.84 16.11
C HIS A 286 -1.17 -17.59 15.81
N GLN A 287 -0.70 -17.88 14.59
CA GLN A 287 0.67 -17.56 14.16
C GLN A 287 0.93 -16.05 14.26
N LEU A 288 0.04 -15.23 13.71
CA LEU A 288 0.10 -13.77 13.80
C LEU A 288 0.14 -13.32 15.26
N ASN A 289 -0.79 -13.78 16.09
CA ASN A 289 -0.86 -13.38 17.50
C ASN A 289 0.43 -13.74 18.26
N ASN A 290 0.96 -14.94 18.05
CA ASN A 290 2.15 -15.40 18.76
C ASN A 290 3.38 -14.56 18.39
N GLU A 291 3.54 -14.21 17.11
CA GLU A 291 4.64 -13.36 16.65
C GLU A 291 4.56 -11.95 17.26
N LEU A 292 3.38 -11.33 17.17
CA LEU A 292 3.14 -10.00 17.73
C LEU A 292 3.37 -9.96 19.24
N GLN A 293 2.86 -10.96 19.98
CA GLN A 293 3.06 -11.08 21.42
C GLN A 293 4.53 -11.29 21.80
N GLN A 294 5.26 -12.06 20.99
CA GLN A 294 6.68 -12.31 21.22
C GLN A 294 7.49 -11.02 21.00
N GLN A 295 7.30 -10.32 19.88
CA GLN A 295 7.96 -9.03 19.64
C GLN A 295 7.56 -7.96 20.67
N TRP A 296 6.29 -7.95 21.10
CA TRP A 296 5.83 -7.07 22.18
C TRP A 296 6.58 -7.31 23.48
N LYS A 297 6.72 -8.58 23.87
CA LYS A 297 7.44 -9.00 25.08
C LYS A 297 8.94 -8.70 25.01
N ASP A 298 9.56 -8.87 23.85
CA ASP A 298 10.98 -8.59 23.63
C ASP A 298 11.27 -7.08 23.56
N GLY A 299 10.25 -6.28 23.27
CA GLY A 299 10.28 -4.82 23.30
C GLY A 299 10.70 -4.18 21.97
N PHE A 300 10.60 -2.85 21.90
CA PHE A 300 10.78 -2.05 20.67
C PHE A 300 12.06 -2.37 19.88
N ASN A 301 13.18 -2.58 20.57
CA ASN A 301 14.47 -2.85 19.93
C ASN A 301 14.55 -4.22 19.20
N HIS A 302 13.58 -5.10 19.40
CA HIS A 302 13.49 -6.41 18.76
C HIS A 302 12.35 -6.49 17.74
N ARG A 303 11.62 -5.39 17.50
CA ARG A 303 10.58 -5.35 16.47
C ARG A 303 11.20 -5.46 15.08
N HIS A 304 10.57 -6.26 14.24
CA HIS A 304 11.09 -6.57 12.91
C HIS A 304 9.98 -7.05 11.97
N LYS A 305 10.26 -6.99 10.68
CA LYS A 305 9.43 -7.62 9.64
C LYS A 305 9.55 -9.14 9.72
N ALA A 306 8.42 -9.84 9.82
CA ALA A 306 8.38 -11.30 9.96
C ALA A 306 7.68 -11.97 8.76
N TYR A 307 8.22 -13.09 8.29
CA TYR A 307 7.80 -13.73 7.03
C TYR A 307 7.20 -15.13 7.28
N TYR A 308 5.91 -15.27 6.99
CA TYR A 308 5.18 -16.53 7.04
C TYR A 308 4.80 -16.99 5.63
N ASP A 309 4.40 -18.25 5.50
CA ASP A 309 4.09 -18.85 4.20
C ASP A 309 2.99 -18.07 3.46
N THR A 310 2.02 -17.55 4.19
CA THR A 310 0.81 -16.91 3.64
C THR A 310 0.64 -15.45 4.02
N PHE A 311 1.50 -14.85 4.83
CA PHE A 311 1.44 -13.42 5.13
C PHE A 311 2.80 -12.91 5.60
N ILE A 312 2.98 -11.61 5.59
CA ILE A 312 4.19 -10.94 6.07
C ILE A 312 3.75 -9.86 7.06
N ILE A 313 4.32 -9.84 8.26
CA ILE A 313 4.06 -8.79 9.24
C ILE A 313 5.02 -7.64 8.94
N ASP A 314 4.50 -6.45 8.62
CA ASP A 314 5.29 -5.30 8.16
C ASP A 314 4.98 -4.05 9.01
N PRO A 315 5.63 -3.88 10.17
CA PRO A 315 5.47 -2.67 10.96
C PRO A 315 5.95 -1.43 10.19
N ASN A 316 5.21 -0.33 10.30
CA ASN A 316 5.61 0.94 9.72
C ASN A 316 7.01 1.32 10.19
N PRO A 317 7.80 2.07 9.39
CA PRO A 317 9.16 2.46 9.78
C PRO A 317 9.26 3.16 11.14
N SER A 318 8.24 3.91 11.56
CA SER A 318 8.17 4.54 12.89
C SER A 318 8.03 3.55 14.05
N GLU A 319 7.53 2.34 13.77
CA GLU A 319 7.35 1.25 14.72
C GLU A 319 8.54 0.28 14.76
N LEU A 320 9.52 0.47 13.87
CA LEU A 320 10.77 -0.29 13.83
C LEU A 320 11.90 0.48 14.56
N PRO A 321 12.85 -0.24 15.19
CA PRO A 321 14.03 0.40 15.76
C PRO A 321 14.86 1.06 14.66
N PRO A 322 15.53 2.19 14.95
CA PRO A 322 16.46 2.80 14.01
C PRO A 322 17.56 1.80 13.65
N LEU A 323 18.10 1.93 12.44
CA LEU A 323 19.24 1.13 12.02
C LEU A 323 20.41 1.36 13.00
N GLN A 324 21.24 0.35 13.22
CA GLN A 324 22.43 0.47 14.08
C GLN A 324 23.25 1.71 13.66
N PRO A 325 23.47 2.69 14.55
CA PRO A 325 24.31 3.84 14.24
C PRO A 325 25.71 3.40 13.81
N ASP A 326 26.33 4.20 12.95
CA ASP A 326 27.68 3.96 12.42
C ASP A 326 27.85 2.62 11.67
N GLY A 327 26.74 1.99 11.27
CA GLY A 327 26.75 0.90 10.29
C GLY A 327 26.81 1.43 8.86
N ARG A 328 27.19 0.57 7.91
CA ARG A 328 27.31 0.94 6.48
C ARG A 328 28.20 2.16 6.26
N VAL A 329 29.41 2.13 6.80
CA VAL A 329 30.39 3.20 6.61
C VAL A 329 31.13 2.95 5.29
N SER A 330 31.05 3.90 4.38
CA SER A 330 31.73 3.87 3.08
C SER A 330 31.78 5.26 2.46
N VAL A 331 32.46 5.38 1.32
CA VAL A 331 32.23 6.47 0.36
C VAL A 331 30.99 6.12 -0.44
N HIS A 332 29.87 6.79 -0.16
CA HIS A 332 28.62 6.59 -0.88
C HIS A 332 28.55 7.51 -2.09
N GLY A 333 28.57 6.97 -3.30
CA GLY A 333 28.38 7.76 -4.52
C GLY A 333 26.92 8.20 -4.67
N PHE A 334 26.70 9.42 -5.16
CA PHE A 334 25.35 9.89 -5.48
C PHE A 334 25.27 10.58 -6.83
N ILE A 335 24.08 10.53 -7.41
CA ILE A 335 23.68 11.26 -8.61
C ILE A 335 22.96 12.52 -8.16
N LEU A 336 23.43 13.65 -8.66
CA LEU A 336 22.85 14.96 -8.41
C LEU A 336 21.89 15.27 -9.57
N LEU A 337 20.63 15.60 -9.23
CA LEU A 337 19.57 15.93 -10.18
C LEU A 337 19.11 17.37 -9.91
N PRO A 338 19.64 18.36 -10.67
CA PRO A 338 19.33 19.77 -10.44
C PRO A 338 17.86 20.11 -10.70
N LEU A 339 17.25 20.85 -9.77
CA LEU A 339 15.84 21.21 -9.88
C LEU A 339 15.60 22.50 -10.67
N ASP A 340 16.38 23.53 -10.36
CA ASP A 340 16.33 24.86 -10.97
C ASP A 340 17.61 25.67 -10.64
N LYS A 341 17.54 27.00 -10.69
CA LYS A 341 18.64 27.92 -10.36
C LYS A 341 18.77 28.25 -8.86
N SER A 342 17.99 27.62 -7.98
CA SER A 342 17.89 27.98 -6.55
C SER A 342 18.71 27.09 -5.62
N ASP A 343 19.71 26.39 -6.16
CA ASP A 343 20.65 25.49 -5.47
C ASP A 343 19.99 24.25 -4.84
N TYR A 344 18.70 24.00 -5.10
CA TYR A 344 18.01 22.78 -4.71
C TYR A 344 18.24 21.65 -5.71
N VAL A 345 18.40 20.45 -5.18
CA VAL A 345 18.75 19.25 -5.94
C VAL A 345 18.03 18.04 -5.36
N TRP A 346 17.56 17.15 -6.23
CA TRP A 346 17.33 15.76 -5.82
C TRP A 346 18.67 15.04 -5.80
N ILE A 347 18.88 14.19 -4.81
CA ILE A 347 20.07 13.35 -4.69
C ILE A 347 19.64 11.90 -4.63
N SER A 348 20.11 11.10 -5.60
CA SER A 348 19.87 9.65 -5.66
C SER A 348 21.15 8.90 -5.29
N HIS A 349 21.07 7.98 -4.33
CA HIS A 349 22.19 7.10 -3.98
C HIS A 349 22.47 6.13 -5.12
N LYS A 350 23.75 5.86 -5.43
CA LYS A 350 24.17 4.75 -6.31
C LYS A 350 24.17 3.45 -5.48
N PRO A 351 23.14 2.59 -5.60
CA PRO A 351 22.94 1.48 -4.68
C PRO A 351 23.72 0.22 -5.11
N MET A 352 23.69 -0.83 -4.29
CA MET A 352 24.09 -2.21 -4.62
C MET A 352 23.13 -3.19 -3.95
N PHE A 353 23.08 -4.45 -4.38
CA PHE A 353 22.36 -5.49 -3.63
C PHE A 353 23.11 -5.99 -2.38
N ARG A 354 24.17 -5.28 -1.95
CA ARG A 354 25.00 -5.66 -0.81
C ARG A 354 25.45 -4.47 0.02
N THR A 355 25.58 -4.70 1.32
CA THR A 355 26.19 -3.78 2.28
C THR A 355 27.61 -3.40 1.82
N PRO A 356 28.03 -2.13 1.95
CA PRO A 356 27.34 -1.03 2.66
C PRO A 356 26.31 -0.24 1.83
N HIS A 357 26.07 -0.59 0.56
CA HIS A 357 25.26 0.19 -0.38
C HIS A 357 23.85 -0.39 -0.62
N ASP A 358 23.37 -1.26 0.28
CA ASP A 358 22.11 -2.03 0.18
C ASP A 358 20.82 -1.21 0.35
N PHE A 359 20.80 0.04 -0.10
CA PHE A 359 19.63 0.88 -0.08
C PHE A 359 19.50 1.71 -1.35
N GLN A 360 18.31 1.69 -1.96
CA GLN A 360 17.91 2.72 -2.91
C GLN A 360 17.32 3.90 -2.14
N LEU A 361 17.93 5.09 -2.29
CA LEU A 361 17.60 6.28 -1.50
C LEU A 361 17.45 7.50 -2.41
N VAL A 362 16.43 8.33 -2.14
CA VAL A 362 16.32 9.69 -2.69
C VAL A 362 15.93 10.68 -1.61
N PHE A 363 16.58 11.84 -1.61
CA PHE A 363 16.25 12.95 -0.73
C PHE A 363 16.42 14.30 -1.41
N LEU A 364 15.69 15.29 -0.90
CA LEU A 364 15.87 16.69 -1.31
C LEU A 364 17.06 17.28 -0.55
N ALA A 365 17.87 18.08 -1.23
CA ALA A 365 18.93 18.82 -0.57
C ALA A 365 19.10 20.22 -1.16
N LYS A 366 19.85 21.04 -0.43
CA LYS A 366 20.29 22.36 -0.87
C LYS A 366 21.82 22.44 -0.84
N ILE A 367 22.41 22.97 -1.90
CA ILE A 367 23.83 23.34 -1.91
C ILE A 367 23.96 24.68 -1.17
N ILE A 368 24.71 24.69 -0.06
CA ILE A 368 24.81 25.87 0.82
C ILE A 368 26.18 26.56 0.75
N ASN A 369 27.18 25.91 0.18
CA ASN A 369 28.52 26.46 0.00
C ASN A 369 29.21 25.77 -1.18
N SER A 370 30.13 26.47 -1.84
CA SER A 370 30.89 25.97 -2.97
C SER A 370 32.23 26.70 -3.07
N THR A 371 33.28 26.00 -3.52
CA THR A 371 34.58 26.63 -3.82
C THR A 371 34.56 27.46 -5.12
N VAL A 372 33.48 27.34 -5.91
CA VAL A 372 33.23 28.13 -7.14
C VAL A 372 31.82 28.74 -7.09
N ASP A 373 31.72 30.05 -7.37
CA ASP A 373 30.46 30.82 -7.37
C ASP A 373 30.25 31.52 -8.73
N PRO A 374 29.12 31.30 -9.43
CA PRO A 374 28.05 30.36 -9.11
C PRO A 374 28.51 28.90 -9.25
N VAL A 375 27.84 27.98 -8.52
CA VAL A 375 28.09 26.54 -8.64
C VAL A 375 27.94 26.15 -10.12
N PRO A 376 28.89 25.40 -10.71
CA PRO A 376 28.93 25.12 -12.14
C PRO A 376 27.90 24.05 -12.57
N LEU A 377 26.65 24.19 -12.13
CA LEU A 377 25.50 23.36 -12.49
C LEU A 377 24.98 23.65 -13.91
N PRO A 378 24.25 22.71 -14.54
CA PRO A 378 23.71 22.92 -15.87
C PRO A 378 22.68 24.05 -15.84
N THR A 379 22.87 25.05 -16.71
CA THR A 379 21.95 26.20 -16.80
C THR A 379 20.62 25.86 -17.47
N ASN A 380 20.58 24.76 -18.24
CA ASN A 380 19.36 24.24 -18.84
C ASN A 380 18.98 22.92 -18.16
N VAL A 381 17.91 22.95 -17.37
CA VAL A 381 17.36 21.76 -16.70
C VAL A 381 16.26 21.08 -17.53
N THR A 382 15.90 21.60 -18.72
CA THR A 382 15.05 20.87 -19.68
C THR A 382 15.78 19.67 -20.29
N ARG A 383 17.11 19.66 -20.22
CA ARG A 383 17.98 18.59 -20.70
C ARG A 383 19.38 18.76 -20.10
N LEU A 384 19.79 17.86 -19.24
CA LEU A 384 21.09 17.86 -18.57
C LEU A 384 22.23 17.52 -19.55
N ASN A 385 21.99 16.64 -20.53
CA ASN A 385 22.98 16.12 -21.50
C ASN A 385 24.21 15.41 -20.89
N SER A 386 24.29 15.32 -19.57
CA SER A 386 25.37 14.70 -18.84
C SER A 386 24.84 14.33 -17.46
N GLN A 387 25.30 13.20 -16.94
CA GLN A 387 25.15 12.89 -15.52
C GLN A 387 25.94 13.88 -14.67
N TRP A 388 25.49 14.13 -13.45
CA TRP A 388 26.20 14.90 -12.44
C TRP A 388 26.31 14.03 -11.21
N THR A 389 27.52 13.85 -10.69
CA THR A 389 27.75 12.97 -9.54
C THR A 389 28.51 13.70 -8.45
N ILE A 390 28.32 13.21 -7.24
CA ILE A 390 29.02 13.70 -6.06
C ILE A 390 29.73 12.55 -5.34
N GLU A 391 30.96 12.83 -4.91
CA GLU A 391 31.84 11.92 -4.17
C GLU A 391 32.07 12.53 -2.78
N PRO A 392 31.33 12.10 -1.75
CA PRO A 392 31.51 12.62 -0.41
C PRO A 392 32.71 11.97 0.29
N GLU A 393 33.08 12.51 1.45
CA GLU A 393 33.95 11.79 2.38
C GLU A 393 33.26 10.52 2.92
N GLU A 394 34.01 9.64 3.59
CA GLU A 394 33.48 8.43 4.20
C GLU A 394 32.56 8.77 5.38
N TRP A 395 31.33 8.23 5.37
CA TRP A 395 30.37 8.35 6.48
C TRP A 395 29.34 7.20 6.48
N SER A 396 28.54 7.11 7.55
CA SER A 396 27.57 6.02 7.76
C SER A 396 26.24 6.26 7.05
N LEU A 397 25.85 5.35 6.15
CA LEU A 397 24.53 5.38 5.50
C LEU A 397 23.38 5.28 6.52
N ASN A 398 23.58 4.50 7.58
CA ASN A 398 22.60 4.39 8.65
C ASN A 398 22.37 5.73 9.36
N ASN A 399 23.42 6.55 9.54
CA ASN A 399 23.27 7.88 10.12
C ASN A 399 22.47 8.83 9.21
N LEU A 400 22.58 8.70 7.88
CA LEU A 400 21.71 9.42 6.96
C LEU A 400 20.25 8.97 7.10
N ILE A 401 19.99 7.66 7.03
CA ILE A 401 18.64 7.09 7.10
C ILE A 401 17.95 7.41 8.43
N ASN A 402 18.69 7.35 9.54
CA ASN A 402 18.18 7.70 10.87
C ASN A 402 18.01 9.22 11.08
N GLY A 403 18.44 10.07 10.15
CA GLY A 403 18.38 11.53 10.28
C GLY A 403 19.48 12.16 11.17
N ASN A 404 20.49 11.38 11.57
CA ASN A 404 21.64 11.86 12.35
C ASN A 404 22.64 12.69 11.50
N LEU A 405 22.69 12.44 10.19
CA LEU A 405 23.49 13.23 9.24
C LEU A 405 22.61 14.29 8.57
N THR A 406 22.90 15.56 8.83
CA THR A 406 22.11 16.70 8.31
C THR A 406 22.83 17.50 7.22
N SER A 407 24.15 17.35 7.10
CA SER A 407 24.96 18.00 6.06
C SER A 407 26.29 17.29 5.85
N PHE A 408 26.86 17.37 4.66
CA PHE A 408 28.18 16.82 4.37
C PHE A 408 28.92 17.62 3.27
N GLN A 409 30.25 17.53 3.27
CA GLN A 409 31.10 18.05 2.20
C GLN A 409 31.26 16.99 1.10
N THR A 410 31.34 17.44 -0.15
CA THR A 410 31.50 16.53 -1.28
C THR A 410 32.11 17.23 -2.48
N LYS A 411 32.77 16.44 -3.34
CA LYS A 411 33.27 16.91 -4.63
C LYS A 411 32.19 16.75 -5.69
N LEU A 412 31.99 17.79 -6.51
CA LEU A 412 31.06 17.79 -7.63
C LEU A 412 31.78 17.43 -8.94
N TYR A 413 31.20 16.51 -9.71
CA TYR A 413 31.69 16.08 -11.01
C TYR A 413 30.63 16.25 -12.10
N LYS A 414 31.08 16.58 -13.31
CA LYS A 414 30.30 16.38 -14.54
C LYS A 414 30.68 15.02 -15.14
N GLY A 415 29.69 14.14 -15.31
CA GLY A 415 29.86 12.72 -15.59
C GLY A 415 29.95 11.87 -14.31
N ASP A 416 30.16 10.58 -14.48
CA ASP A 416 30.34 9.64 -13.37
C ASP A 416 31.75 9.77 -12.77
N PHE A 417 31.87 10.11 -11.50
CA PHE A 417 33.16 10.23 -10.81
C PHE A 417 33.95 8.91 -10.82
N GLU A 418 33.28 7.76 -10.87
CA GLU A 418 33.91 6.44 -10.91
C GLU A 418 34.43 6.08 -12.32
N GLN A 419 33.87 6.72 -13.36
CA GLN A 419 34.16 6.41 -14.77
C GLN A 419 34.80 7.59 -15.51
N GLY A 420 35.65 8.36 -14.82
CA GLY A 420 36.46 9.41 -15.44
C GLY A 420 35.74 10.77 -15.61
N GLY A 421 34.71 11.03 -14.81
CA GLY A 421 34.04 12.33 -14.72
C GLY A 421 34.99 13.49 -14.44
N THR A 422 34.62 14.68 -14.88
CA THR A 422 35.44 15.89 -14.70
C THR A 422 35.09 16.57 -13.37
N TYR A 423 36.07 16.62 -12.45
CA TYR A 423 35.96 17.39 -11.22
C TYR A 423 35.72 18.87 -11.51
N LEU A 424 34.79 19.49 -10.78
CA LEU A 424 34.42 20.90 -10.94
C LEU A 424 34.78 21.74 -9.72
N CYS A 425 34.28 21.36 -8.54
CA CYS A 425 34.45 22.11 -7.30
C CYS A 425 34.05 21.25 -6.08
N ASP A 426 34.38 21.73 -4.89
CA ASP A 426 33.87 21.18 -3.64
C ASP A 426 32.60 21.95 -3.26
N ILE A 427 31.59 21.23 -2.78
CA ILE A 427 30.31 21.78 -2.35
C ILE A 427 29.90 21.22 -0.99
N THR A 428 29.08 21.98 -0.27
CA THR A 428 28.43 21.51 0.96
C THR A 428 26.95 21.25 0.70
N ILE A 429 26.51 20.03 0.99
CA ILE A 429 25.11 19.60 0.90
C ILE A 429 24.45 19.76 2.27
N ASN A 430 23.31 20.45 2.31
CA ASN A 430 22.39 20.45 3.43
C ASN A 430 21.18 19.57 3.10
N ILE A 431 20.99 18.50 3.87
CA ILE A 431 19.93 17.51 3.67
C ILE A 431 18.60 18.07 4.18
N ILE A 432 17.53 17.89 3.41
CA ILE A 432 16.17 18.24 3.82
C ILE A 432 15.42 16.94 4.10
N GLN A 433 15.11 16.72 5.38
CA GLN A 433 14.35 15.57 5.86
C GLN A 433 12.83 15.81 5.74
N PRO A 434 12.00 14.74 5.65
CA PRO A 434 12.40 13.32 5.59
C PRO A 434 13.00 12.93 4.23
N LEU A 435 13.77 11.85 4.19
CA LEU A 435 14.08 11.17 2.93
C LEU A 435 12.77 10.74 2.25
N LEU A 436 12.70 10.83 0.91
CA LEU A 436 11.47 10.51 0.17
C LEU A 436 11.41 9.06 -0.31
N THR A 437 12.56 8.44 -0.57
CA THR A 437 12.64 7.02 -0.88
C THR A 437 13.72 6.41 -0.02
N VAL A 438 13.35 5.35 0.68
CA VAL A 438 14.25 4.55 1.53
C VAL A 438 13.84 3.09 1.40
N VAL A 439 14.44 2.39 0.44
CA VAL A 439 14.16 0.97 0.20
C VAL A 439 15.43 0.18 0.42
N GLN A 440 15.42 -0.71 1.43
CA GLN A 440 16.51 -1.66 1.60
C GLN A 440 16.44 -2.68 0.45
N LEU A 441 17.53 -2.78 -0.30
CA LEU A 441 17.67 -3.78 -1.34
C LEU A 441 18.08 -5.08 -0.67
N ASN A 442 17.26 -6.12 -0.82
CA ASN A 442 17.54 -7.44 -0.26
C ASN A 442 17.59 -8.49 -1.37
N ILE A 443 18.32 -9.56 -1.09
CA ILE A 443 18.47 -10.75 -1.92
C ILE A 443 17.22 -11.61 -1.70
N SER A 444 16.14 -11.34 -2.44
CA SER A 444 15.05 -12.31 -2.60
C SER A 444 15.07 -12.78 -4.06
N GLU A 445 15.58 -13.99 -4.29
CA GLU A 445 15.82 -14.62 -5.60
C GLU A 445 14.55 -15.10 -6.33
N VAL A 446 13.39 -14.46 -6.18
CA VAL A 446 12.14 -14.99 -6.78
C VAL A 446 11.42 -14.00 -7.67
N GLU A 447 10.86 -14.58 -8.74
CA GLU A 447 10.74 -14.10 -10.10
C GLU A 447 10.15 -12.68 -10.31
N PRO A 448 10.66 -11.96 -11.31
CA PRO A 448 10.02 -10.77 -11.83
C PRO A 448 8.70 -11.16 -12.50
N TYR A 449 7.57 -10.85 -11.85
CA TYR A 449 6.32 -10.67 -12.57
C TYR A 449 5.84 -9.23 -12.40
N GLN A 450 6.02 -8.47 -13.50
CA GLN A 450 5.17 -7.39 -14.01
C GLN A 450 5.03 -6.08 -13.20
N PRO A 451 4.89 -4.92 -13.89
CA PRO A 451 5.57 -4.43 -15.10
C PRO A 451 6.78 -3.54 -14.73
N LEU A 452 7.49 -2.98 -15.73
CA LEU A 452 8.51 -1.95 -15.55
C LEU A 452 7.97 -0.77 -14.73
N ARG A 453 8.73 -0.31 -13.73
CA ARG A 453 8.25 0.69 -12.76
C ARG A 453 9.23 1.78 -12.39
N TYR A 454 8.67 2.96 -12.13
CA TYR A 454 9.44 4.13 -11.75
C TYR A 454 8.77 4.94 -10.63
N ILE A 455 9.57 5.62 -9.82
CA ILE A 455 9.15 6.64 -8.86
C ILE A 455 9.44 8.00 -9.48
N SER A 456 8.46 8.90 -9.44
CA SER A 456 8.61 10.24 -10.01
C SER A 456 8.97 11.31 -8.98
N TYR A 457 9.85 12.21 -9.41
CA TYR A 457 10.29 13.39 -8.66
C TYR A 457 10.13 14.63 -9.53
N PHE A 458 9.41 15.60 -9.02
CA PHE A 458 9.02 16.79 -9.74
C PHE A 458 10.20 17.74 -9.99
N LEU A 459 10.26 18.29 -11.21
CA LEU A 459 11.21 19.32 -11.60
C LEU A 459 10.58 20.72 -11.44
N THR A 460 11.04 21.48 -10.44
CA THR A 460 10.37 22.71 -9.95
C THR A 460 10.48 23.96 -10.83
N ASN A 461 10.93 23.87 -12.09
CA ASN A 461 11.18 25.05 -12.93
C ASN A 461 10.00 25.42 -13.85
N SER A 462 9.41 26.60 -13.63
CA SER A 462 8.32 27.17 -14.46
C SER A 462 8.63 27.32 -15.97
N ILE A 463 9.90 27.29 -16.37
CA ILE A 463 10.31 27.40 -17.79
C ILE A 463 10.31 26.03 -18.46
N THR A 464 10.66 24.96 -17.73
CA THR A 464 10.50 23.58 -18.20
C THR A 464 9.03 23.20 -18.17
N THR A 465 8.36 23.50 -17.06
CA THR A 465 6.95 23.19 -16.89
C THR A 465 6.10 24.29 -17.51
N THR A 466 5.75 24.12 -18.79
CA THR A 466 4.78 25.00 -19.42
C THR A 466 3.38 24.70 -18.88
N LYS A 467 2.38 25.55 -19.16
CA LYS A 467 0.97 25.21 -18.87
C LYS A 467 0.54 23.87 -19.48
N THR A 468 1.27 23.35 -20.46
CA THR A 468 0.96 22.14 -21.20
C THR A 468 1.85 20.95 -20.84
N HIS A 469 2.98 21.11 -20.14
CA HIS A 469 3.87 19.98 -19.84
C HIS A 469 4.40 20.03 -18.40
N ILE A 470 4.39 18.88 -17.72
CA ILE A 470 4.98 18.65 -16.40
C ILE A 470 6.21 17.77 -16.59
N HIS A 471 7.36 18.20 -16.08
CA HIS A 471 8.61 17.46 -16.19
C HIS A 471 8.93 16.74 -14.88
N LEU A 472 9.35 15.48 -15.00
CA LEU A 472 9.63 14.58 -13.87
C LEU A 472 10.94 13.83 -14.10
N TYR A 473 11.70 13.61 -13.04
CA TYR A 473 12.71 12.54 -13.02
C TYR A 473 12.03 11.24 -12.59
N LEU A 474 12.21 10.20 -13.37
CA LEU A 474 11.74 8.85 -13.08
C LEU A 474 12.93 8.01 -12.63
N LEU A 475 12.92 7.59 -11.37
CA LEU A 475 13.85 6.63 -10.81
C LEU A 475 13.29 5.22 -10.95
N HIS A 476 14.02 4.32 -11.59
CA HIS A 476 13.63 2.92 -11.73
C HIS A 476 13.50 2.27 -10.35
N GLN A 477 12.41 1.53 -10.08
CA GLN A 477 12.24 0.82 -8.82
C GLN A 477 13.03 -0.49 -8.83
N ILE A 478 14.12 -0.57 -8.07
CA ILE A 478 14.93 -1.78 -7.99
C ILE A 478 14.20 -2.82 -7.12
N ARG A 479 13.99 -4.03 -7.66
CA ARG A 479 13.18 -5.07 -7.02
C ARG A 479 13.98 -6.32 -6.69
N VAL A 480 14.48 -7.02 -7.71
CA VAL A 480 15.01 -8.38 -7.59
C VAL A 480 16.36 -8.48 -8.28
N GLN A 481 17.32 -9.15 -7.66
CA GLN A 481 18.63 -9.34 -8.25
C GLN A 481 18.63 -10.41 -9.37
N PRO A 482 19.24 -10.16 -10.55
CA PRO A 482 19.81 -8.90 -11.01
C PRO A 482 18.73 -7.92 -11.50
N ASP A 483 19.00 -6.63 -11.33
CA ASP A 483 18.17 -5.52 -11.80
C ASP A 483 19.05 -4.40 -12.36
N PHE A 484 18.50 -3.23 -12.66
CA PHE A 484 19.26 -2.06 -13.10
C PHE A 484 18.88 -0.79 -12.31
N ASP A 485 19.85 0.11 -12.13
CA ASP A 485 19.62 1.45 -11.57
C ASP A 485 19.55 2.43 -12.72
N ALA A 486 18.38 3.02 -12.96
CA ALA A 486 18.17 3.94 -14.07
C ALA A 486 17.38 5.17 -13.64
N ILE A 487 17.75 6.31 -14.22
CA ILE A 487 17.05 7.58 -14.06
C ILE A 487 16.76 8.15 -15.43
N ALA A 488 15.48 8.38 -15.72
CA ALA A 488 15.03 9.02 -16.96
C ALA A 488 14.41 10.39 -16.66
N HIS A 489 14.54 11.33 -17.58
CA HIS A 489 13.76 12.57 -17.58
C HIS A 489 12.59 12.40 -18.52
N VAL A 490 11.37 12.64 -18.02
CA VAL A 490 10.15 12.60 -18.84
C VAL A 490 9.38 13.90 -18.79
N ALA A 491 8.52 14.10 -19.80
CA ALA A 491 7.52 15.16 -19.84
C ALA A 491 6.13 14.55 -20.03
N ILE A 492 5.16 15.01 -19.24
CA ILE A 492 3.75 14.62 -19.33
C ILE A 492 2.97 15.84 -19.79
N ASP A 493 2.15 15.69 -20.83
CA ASP A 493 1.07 16.64 -21.09
C ASP A 493 -0.18 16.17 -20.34
N PRO A 494 -0.61 16.89 -19.29
CA PRO A 494 -1.77 16.48 -18.50
C PRO A 494 -3.07 16.35 -19.32
N ALA A 495 -3.18 16.99 -20.49
CA ALA A 495 -4.33 16.85 -21.37
C ALA A 495 -4.38 15.47 -22.06
N ASN A 496 -3.27 14.73 -22.08
CA ASN A 496 -3.18 13.36 -22.60
C ASN A 496 -3.29 12.31 -21.48
N CYS A 497 -3.68 12.71 -20.27
CA CYS A 497 -3.99 11.78 -19.19
C CYS A 497 -5.49 11.48 -19.15
N THR A 498 -5.82 10.25 -18.77
CA THR A 498 -7.18 9.81 -18.45
C THR A 498 -7.29 9.66 -16.94
N THR A 499 -8.25 10.35 -16.32
CA THR A 499 -8.51 10.38 -14.87
C THR A 499 -9.91 10.97 -14.59
N ASP A 500 -10.43 10.79 -13.38
CA ASP A 500 -11.74 11.34 -12.96
C ASP A 500 -11.66 12.67 -12.18
N ILE A 501 -10.47 13.26 -12.07
CA ILE A 501 -10.27 14.57 -11.43
C ILE A 501 -10.12 15.69 -12.44
N ASP A 502 -10.48 16.90 -12.01
CA ASP A 502 -10.25 18.09 -12.81
C ASP A 502 -8.76 18.37 -13.05
N GLN A 503 -8.47 19.17 -14.08
CA GLN A 503 -7.12 19.50 -14.51
C GLN A 503 -6.24 20.09 -13.38
N SER A 504 -6.83 20.88 -12.47
CA SER A 504 -6.06 21.50 -11.39
C SER A 504 -5.63 20.45 -10.36
N LYS A 505 -6.55 19.55 -10.00
CA LYS A 505 -6.24 18.42 -9.11
C LYS A 505 -5.27 17.46 -9.74
N LEU A 506 -5.41 17.15 -11.03
CA LEU A 506 -4.46 16.32 -11.78
C LEU A 506 -3.07 16.94 -11.77
N ASN A 507 -2.95 18.24 -12.06
CA ASN A 507 -1.65 18.90 -12.02
C ASN A 507 -1.00 18.82 -10.64
N ASN A 508 -1.78 19.01 -9.57
CA ASN A 508 -1.28 18.86 -8.21
C ASN A 508 -0.86 17.43 -7.90
N LEU A 509 -1.63 16.43 -8.33
CA LEU A 509 -1.32 15.01 -8.19
C LEU A 509 0.01 14.67 -8.88
N LEU A 510 0.16 15.03 -10.15
CA LEU A 510 1.37 14.75 -10.94
C LEU A 510 2.63 15.46 -10.42
N GLN A 511 2.49 16.56 -9.68
CA GLN A 511 3.61 17.29 -9.08
C GLN A 511 4.05 16.74 -7.71
N GLN A 512 3.33 15.77 -7.16
CA GLN A 512 3.75 15.09 -5.93
C GLN A 512 4.96 14.22 -6.21
N ASN A 513 5.95 14.31 -5.31
CA ASN A 513 7.13 13.45 -5.36
C ASN A 513 6.81 12.09 -4.71
N GLY A 514 7.44 11.03 -5.19
CA GLY A 514 7.20 9.69 -4.67
C GLY A 514 6.06 8.94 -5.37
N ASN A 515 5.37 9.59 -6.30
CA ASN A 515 4.35 8.95 -7.14
C ASN A 515 4.96 7.76 -7.90
N GLU A 516 4.37 6.58 -7.73
CA GLU A 516 4.80 5.34 -8.35
C GLU A 516 4.05 5.09 -9.65
N TRP A 517 4.78 4.70 -10.69
CA TRP A 517 4.27 4.49 -12.03
C TRP A 517 4.58 3.09 -12.51
N ALA A 518 3.56 2.39 -12.99
CA ALA A 518 3.69 1.15 -13.75
C ALA A 518 3.59 1.44 -15.25
N LEU A 519 4.33 0.66 -16.05
CA LEU A 519 4.20 0.64 -17.50
C LEU A 519 3.66 -0.73 -17.96
N PRO A 520 2.35 -1.00 -17.79
CA PRO A 520 1.75 -2.28 -18.17
C PRO A 520 2.14 -2.75 -19.57
N GLY A 521 2.46 -4.04 -19.70
CA GLY A 521 2.91 -4.65 -20.95
C GLY A 521 4.37 -4.42 -21.32
N ILE A 522 5.14 -3.71 -20.48
CA ILE A 522 6.59 -3.56 -20.60
C ILE A 522 7.24 -4.33 -19.45
N ASP A 523 8.13 -5.26 -19.79
CA ASP A 523 8.79 -6.10 -18.79
C ASP A 523 9.87 -5.31 -18.04
N ASN A 524 10.14 -5.70 -16.80
CA ASN A 524 11.21 -5.12 -15.99
C ASN A 524 12.57 -5.64 -16.43
N ASP A 525 12.97 -5.28 -17.64
CA ASP A 525 14.21 -5.67 -18.28
C ASP A 525 15.03 -4.43 -18.65
N ILE A 526 16.35 -4.54 -18.55
CA ILE A 526 17.27 -3.47 -18.91
C ILE A 526 17.16 -3.03 -20.37
N GLY A 527 16.77 -3.94 -21.27
CA GLY A 527 16.51 -3.64 -22.68
C GLY A 527 15.24 -2.82 -22.90
N ASP A 528 14.30 -2.89 -21.97
CA ASP A 528 13.00 -2.20 -21.99
C ASP A 528 12.98 -0.90 -21.18
N ARG A 529 14.11 -0.56 -20.54
CA ARG A 529 14.27 0.70 -19.79
C ARG A 529 13.93 1.93 -20.64
N LEU A 530 13.59 3.03 -19.96
CA LEU A 530 13.20 4.26 -20.64
C LEU A 530 14.40 5.01 -21.21
N THR A 531 14.45 5.07 -22.55
CA THR A 531 15.44 5.84 -23.30
C THR A 531 14.75 6.80 -24.28
N PRO A 532 15.45 7.78 -24.88
CA PRO A 532 14.87 8.60 -25.95
C PRO A 532 14.29 7.80 -27.12
N ALA A 533 14.78 6.57 -27.35
CA ALA A 533 14.27 5.69 -28.40
C ALA A 533 12.89 5.11 -28.06
N SER A 534 12.53 5.02 -26.78
CA SER A 534 11.19 4.62 -26.32
C SER A 534 10.10 5.61 -26.76
N GLY A 535 10.46 6.89 -26.97
CA GLY A 535 9.53 7.91 -27.48
C GLY A 535 8.40 8.24 -26.51
N LEU A 536 7.16 7.90 -26.88
CA LEU A 536 5.97 8.06 -26.05
C LEU A 536 5.64 6.72 -25.39
N VAL A 537 5.57 6.71 -24.06
CA VAL A 537 5.21 5.54 -23.27
C VAL A 537 3.93 5.81 -22.48
N ARG A 538 3.06 4.80 -22.37
CA ARG A 538 1.85 4.90 -21.55
C ARG A 538 2.16 4.31 -20.17
N ALA A 539 1.81 5.06 -19.13
CA ALA A 539 2.04 4.66 -17.75
C ALA A 539 0.76 4.84 -16.93
N GLN A 540 0.59 3.97 -15.94
CA GLN A 540 -0.48 4.02 -14.94
C GLN A 540 0.12 4.49 -13.62
N LEU A 541 -0.51 5.49 -13.01
CA LEU A 541 -0.20 5.87 -11.64
C LEU A 541 -0.73 4.79 -10.71
N LEU A 542 0.10 4.33 -9.78
CA LEU A 542 -0.27 3.26 -8.86
C LEU A 542 -0.84 3.85 -7.57
N GLY A 543 -1.96 3.29 -7.10
CA GLY A 543 -2.52 3.56 -5.77
C GLY A 543 -3.39 4.80 -5.71
N ASP A 544 -3.63 5.45 -6.85
CA ASP A 544 -4.61 6.52 -6.93
C ASP A 544 -6.02 5.95 -7.14
N ILE A 545 -6.99 6.54 -6.45
CA ILE A 545 -8.40 6.12 -6.57
C ILE A 545 -9.06 6.54 -7.89
N TYR A 546 -8.35 7.32 -8.72
CA TYR A 546 -8.86 7.92 -9.95
C TYR A 546 -8.46 7.12 -11.21
N SER A 547 -7.78 5.99 -11.03
CA SER A 547 -7.26 5.15 -12.11
C SER A 547 -6.46 5.96 -13.16
N THR A 548 -5.58 6.85 -12.69
CA THR A 548 -4.92 7.82 -13.56
C THR A 548 -3.93 7.13 -14.49
N THR A 549 -4.09 7.36 -15.79
CA THR A 549 -3.15 6.89 -16.81
C THR A 549 -2.68 8.08 -17.64
N CYS A 550 -1.39 8.13 -18.00
CA CYS A 550 -0.80 9.23 -18.73
C CYS A 550 0.11 8.71 -19.85
N THR A 551 0.22 9.48 -20.93
CA THR A 551 1.30 9.32 -21.90
C THR A 551 2.48 10.21 -21.51
N MET A 552 3.65 9.61 -21.36
CA MET A 552 4.90 10.29 -21.03
C MET A 552 5.83 10.31 -22.24
N GLN A 553 6.44 11.45 -22.51
CA GLN A 553 7.53 11.58 -23.47
C GLN A 553 8.86 11.40 -22.75
N VAL A 554 9.69 10.45 -23.18
CA VAL A 554 11.06 10.28 -22.67
C VAL A 554 11.98 11.33 -23.30
N VAL A 555 12.52 12.23 -22.49
CA VAL A 555 13.36 13.36 -22.91
C VAL A 555 14.82 12.93 -23.02
N GLU A 556 15.33 12.28 -21.97
CA GLU A 556 16.68 11.74 -21.91
C GLU A 556 16.80 10.62 -20.86
N GLU A 557 17.77 9.74 -21.07
CA GLU A 557 18.30 8.85 -20.04
C GLU A 557 19.46 9.58 -19.35
N ILE A 558 19.40 9.72 -18.02
CA ILE A 558 20.40 10.43 -17.22
C ILE A 558 21.44 9.45 -16.68
N GLN A 559 20.98 8.29 -16.23
CA GLN A 559 21.80 7.22 -15.68
C GLN A 559 21.22 5.89 -16.09
N CYS A 560 22.09 4.93 -16.39
CA CYS A 560 21.74 3.53 -16.29
C CYS A 560 22.96 2.67 -15.97
N THR A 561 22.88 1.87 -14.90
CA THR A 561 23.91 0.91 -14.48
C THR A 561 23.31 -0.47 -14.19
N MET A 562 24.07 -1.52 -14.48
CA MET A 562 23.67 -2.93 -14.34
C MET A 562 23.97 -3.50 -12.95
N GLY A 563 22.95 -4.04 -12.30
CA GLY A 563 23.09 -4.81 -11.08
C GLY A 563 23.80 -6.16 -11.32
N PRO A 564 24.27 -6.83 -10.26
CA PRO A 564 23.97 -6.53 -8.86
C PRO A 564 24.83 -5.41 -8.23
N ASP A 565 25.91 -5.05 -8.91
CA ASP A 565 26.93 -4.15 -8.37
C ASP A 565 26.84 -2.73 -8.91
N PHE A 566 26.11 -2.51 -10.01
CA PHE A 566 25.84 -1.20 -10.62
C PHE A 566 27.09 -0.41 -11.01
N TYR A 567 28.18 -1.11 -11.37
CA TYR A 567 29.40 -0.50 -11.90
C TYR A 567 29.43 -0.41 -13.44
N GLU A 568 28.70 -1.28 -14.13
CA GLU A 568 28.72 -1.35 -15.59
C GLU A 568 27.56 -0.53 -16.16
N ASP A 569 27.87 0.37 -17.11
CA ASP A 569 26.86 1.13 -17.83
C ASP A 569 25.96 0.23 -18.68
N CYS A 570 24.69 0.59 -18.86
CA CYS A 570 23.74 -0.19 -19.65
C CYS A 570 23.95 -0.12 -21.18
N ASN A 571 24.95 0.62 -21.66
CA ASN A 571 25.23 0.86 -23.09
C ASN A 571 26.36 -0.01 -23.65
N VAL A 572 26.70 -1.11 -22.96
CA VAL A 572 27.76 -2.07 -23.34
C VAL A 572 27.29 -3.05 -24.41
#